data_AF-A0A7W1CE62-F1
#
_entry.id   AF-A0A7W1CE62-F1
#
_cell.length_a   1.000
_cell.length_b   1.000
_cell.length_c   1.000
_cell.angle_alpha   90.00
_cell.angle_beta   90.00
_cell.angle_gamma   90.00
#
_symmetry.space_group_name_H-M   'P 1'
#
loop_
_entity.id
_entity.type
_entity.pdbx_description
1 polymer ?
#
loop_
_entity_poly.entity_id
_entity_poly.type
_entity_poly.pdbx_seq_one_letter_code
_entity_poly.pdbx_strand_id
1 'polypeptide(L)'
;MWDVTKIVNRNRVDVNPPPPPPPPPPPPKPEPHVEIQHAKKADLRQAGVFLRNKIENLFNSEQSARGVCMPTNPVTTPSASQILQIAQQNAPLLVLPKSNSTLEQIGERTFLPNASQENLPADPEVYIANSRLREDVPFNPNPFSFSSGNDRQIGDNTNGDQNDNFTAATVGGVTNERYFLDLNNDVRGKLGSQDAPVFYQFQPAQNGEPPKLTYHFFYDYNDAPKAGPIDFNHEGDWERVTYELDPTTLQPVKATLSAHEGGSTYDFQNLERDSATGRPLVYVANGSHANYDTPGNHSIEVNGVPVTFDQTSAKDDAVIFDTARNLNEVTSQAWYPTSGNGLHWGEIGETEHSTGPQGPSENKGAV
;
A
#
# COMPACT_ATOMS: atom_id res chain seq x y z
N MET A 1 7.78 45.18 -29.07
CA MET A 1 6.35 45.56 -29.05
C MET A 1 5.82 45.29 -30.44
N TRP A 2 5.18 44.13 -30.64
CA TRP A 2 4.62 43.71 -31.94
C TRP A 2 3.11 43.59 -31.78
N ASP A 3 2.39 44.41 -32.54
CA ASP A 3 0.94 44.53 -32.58
C ASP A 3 0.37 43.44 -33.48
N VAL A 4 -0.41 42.52 -32.91
CA VAL A 4 -0.99 41.37 -33.61
C VAL A 4 -2.51 41.54 -33.69
N THR A 5 -2.94 42.65 -34.30
CA THR A 5 -4.36 42.88 -34.60
C THR A 5 -4.53 43.09 -36.10
N LYS A 6 -4.66 41.98 -36.86
CA LYS A 6 -5.35 41.82 -38.17
C LYS A 6 -4.79 40.62 -38.95
N ILE A 7 -5.34 39.43 -38.72
CA ILE A 7 -5.61 38.51 -39.84
C ILE A 7 -7.07 38.07 -39.72
N VAL A 8 -7.81 38.44 -40.75
CA VAL A 8 -9.26 38.38 -40.88
C VAL A 8 -9.65 36.99 -41.38
N ASN A 9 -10.51 36.32 -40.59
CA ASN A 9 -11.78 35.73 -41.03
C ASN A 9 -11.91 35.52 -42.55
N ARG A 10 -11.56 34.33 -43.06
CA ARG A 10 -12.09 33.77 -44.31
C ARG A 10 -11.81 32.27 -44.35
N ASN A 11 -12.83 31.49 -43.96
CA ASN A 11 -13.22 30.17 -44.48
C ASN A 11 -14.10 29.45 -43.44
N ARG A 12 -15.34 29.94 -43.26
CA ARG A 12 -16.43 29.08 -42.76
C ARG A 12 -17.07 28.43 -43.98
N VAL A 13 -16.79 27.14 -44.18
CA VAL A 13 -17.65 26.27 -44.96
C VAL A 13 -18.62 25.67 -43.96
N ASP A 14 -19.90 26.03 -44.08
CA ASP A 14 -20.98 25.42 -43.29
C ASP A 14 -21.12 23.95 -43.69
N VAL A 15 -20.51 23.05 -42.91
CA VAL A 15 -20.83 21.63 -42.89
C VAL A 15 -21.73 21.38 -41.71
N ASN A 16 -23.01 21.12 -41.98
CA ASN A 16 -23.96 20.68 -40.97
C ASN A 16 -23.42 19.40 -40.30
N PRO A 17 -23.43 19.31 -38.96
CA PRO A 17 -23.04 18.09 -38.27
C PRO A 17 -24.02 16.95 -38.61
N PRO A 18 -23.55 15.70 -38.72
CA PRO A 18 -24.43 14.56 -38.95
C PRO A 18 -25.42 14.39 -37.78
N PRO A 19 -26.64 13.90 -38.03
CA PRO A 19 -27.60 13.65 -36.97
C PRO A 19 -27.10 12.59 -35.98
N PRO A 20 -27.50 12.67 -34.71
CA PRO A 20 -27.09 11.71 -33.69
C PRO A 20 -27.59 10.29 -34.03
N PRO A 21 -26.85 9.24 -33.62
CA PRO A 21 -27.29 7.86 -33.83
C PRO A 21 -28.60 7.57 -33.07
N PRO A 22 -29.42 6.63 -33.56
CA PRO A 22 -30.66 6.25 -32.89
C PRO A 22 -30.37 5.61 -31.52
N PRO A 23 -31.28 5.74 -30.55
CA PRO A 23 -31.13 5.14 -29.23
C PRO A 23 -31.10 3.60 -29.32
N PRO A 24 -30.40 2.93 -28.38
CA PRO A 24 -30.35 1.48 -28.34
C PRO A 24 -31.74 0.87 -28.07
N PRO A 25 -32.00 -0.37 -28.54
CA PRO A 25 -33.26 -1.04 -28.29
C PRO A 25 -33.45 -1.30 -26.78
N PRO A 26 -34.71 -1.32 -26.28
CA PRO A 26 -35.00 -1.61 -24.89
C PRO A 26 -34.56 -3.02 -24.51
N PRO A 27 -34.17 -3.24 -23.23
CA PRO A 27 -33.76 -4.56 -22.77
C PRO A 27 -34.90 -5.58 -22.89
N PRO A 28 -34.57 -6.87 -23.11
CA PRO A 28 -35.57 -7.93 -23.16
C PRO A 28 -36.34 -8.01 -21.83
N LYS A 29 -37.65 -8.28 -21.93
CA LYS A 29 -38.52 -8.47 -20.75
C LYS A 29 -37.99 -9.62 -19.89
N PRO A 30 -38.01 -9.49 -18.55
CA PRO A 30 -37.60 -10.57 -17.66
C PRO A 30 -38.52 -11.79 -17.85
N GLU A 31 -37.91 -12.96 -17.95
CA GLU A 31 -38.62 -14.24 -17.96
C GLU A 31 -39.37 -14.48 -16.62
N PRO A 32 -40.51 -15.19 -16.64
CA PRO A 32 -41.31 -15.39 -15.44
C PRO A 32 -40.57 -16.24 -14.42
N HIS A 33 -40.56 -15.75 -13.17
CA HIS A 33 -40.02 -16.41 -11.98
C HIS A 33 -40.55 -17.84 -11.83
N VAL A 34 -39.64 -18.81 -11.79
CA VAL A 34 -39.93 -20.16 -11.28
C VAL A 34 -40.01 -20.09 -9.76
N GLU A 35 -41.21 -20.27 -9.24
CA GLU A 35 -41.52 -20.39 -7.82
C GLU A 35 -40.92 -21.71 -7.28
N ILE A 36 -39.76 -21.63 -6.60
CA ILE A 36 -39.21 -22.77 -5.87
C ILE A 36 -39.92 -22.86 -4.52
N GLN A 37 -40.78 -23.88 -4.41
CA GLN A 37 -41.46 -24.22 -3.18
C GLN A 37 -40.49 -24.59 -2.05
N HIS A 38 -40.81 -24.11 -0.85
CA HIS A 38 -40.15 -24.40 0.41
C HIS A 38 -39.99 -25.92 0.65
N ALA A 39 -38.75 -26.41 0.57
CA ALA A 39 -38.35 -27.69 1.14
C ALA A 39 -37.71 -27.50 2.53
N LYS A 40 -38.14 -28.32 3.49
CA LYS A 40 -37.89 -28.23 4.93
C LYS A 40 -36.41 -28.40 5.30
N LYS A 41 -35.96 -27.62 6.29
CA LYS A 41 -34.59 -27.49 6.85
C LYS A 41 -33.96 -28.74 7.51
N ALA A 42 -34.38 -29.96 7.20
CA ALA A 42 -33.92 -31.17 7.91
C ALA A 42 -32.98 -32.11 7.13
N ASP A 43 -32.84 -32.01 5.80
CA ASP A 43 -32.11 -33.03 5.00
C ASP A 43 -30.72 -32.60 4.44
N LEU A 44 -30.23 -31.39 4.75
CA LEU A 44 -28.94 -30.90 4.21
C LEU A 44 -27.70 -31.27 5.04
N ARG A 45 -27.84 -32.02 6.14
CA ARG A 45 -26.69 -32.46 6.95
C ARG A 45 -26.12 -33.83 6.56
N GLN A 46 -26.83 -34.65 5.77
CA GLN A 46 -26.33 -35.95 5.30
C GLN A 46 -25.72 -35.90 3.88
N ALA A 47 -26.08 -34.93 3.03
CA ALA A 47 -25.48 -34.77 1.70
C ALA A 47 -24.04 -34.17 1.74
N GLY A 48 -23.71 -33.37 2.75
CA GLY A 48 -22.40 -32.71 2.89
C GLY A 48 -21.25 -33.61 3.40
N VAL A 49 -21.56 -34.82 3.89
CA VAL A 49 -20.57 -35.82 4.32
C VAL A 49 -20.23 -36.77 3.17
N PHE A 50 -21.17 -37.04 2.26
CA PHE A 50 -20.97 -37.94 1.12
C PHE A 50 -20.13 -37.31 0.00
N LEU A 51 -20.18 -35.97 -0.17
CA LEU A 51 -19.36 -35.26 -1.17
C LEU A 51 -17.89 -35.10 -0.72
N ARG A 52 -17.63 -34.95 0.58
CA ARG A 52 -16.26 -34.84 1.13
C ARG A 52 -15.46 -36.12 0.96
N ASN A 53 -16.07 -37.28 1.22
CA ASN A 53 -15.39 -38.58 1.08
C ASN A 53 -15.13 -38.99 -0.38
N LYS A 54 -15.77 -38.35 -1.37
CA LYS A 54 -15.57 -38.66 -2.79
C LYS A 54 -14.46 -37.81 -3.43
N ILE A 55 -14.19 -36.62 -2.91
CA ILE A 55 -13.08 -35.75 -3.34
C ILE A 55 -11.74 -36.25 -2.76
N GLU A 56 -11.72 -36.72 -1.52
CA GLU A 56 -10.51 -37.33 -0.91
C GLU A 56 -10.09 -38.63 -1.60
N ASN A 57 -11.03 -39.40 -2.14
CA ASN A 57 -10.73 -40.64 -2.87
C ASN A 57 -10.29 -40.42 -4.33
N LEU A 58 -10.58 -39.25 -4.92
CA LEU A 58 -10.11 -38.89 -6.27
C LEU A 58 -8.71 -38.26 -6.24
N PHE A 59 -8.34 -37.56 -5.15
CA PHE A 59 -6.97 -37.06 -4.96
C PHE A 59 -5.95 -38.18 -4.68
N ASN A 60 -6.36 -39.26 -4.02
CA ASN A 60 -5.46 -40.38 -3.69
C ASN A 60 -5.27 -41.39 -4.82
N SER A 61 -6.12 -41.41 -5.86
CA SER A 61 -6.00 -42.37 -6.97
C SER A 61 -5.10 -41.89 -8.12
N GLU A 62 -4.83 -40.58 -8.24
CA GLU A 62 -3.92 -40.05 -9.27
C GLU A 62 -2.44 -40.03 -8.84
N GLN A 63 -2.13 -40.06 -7.53
CA GLN A 63 -0.73 -40.12 -7.04
C GLN A 63 -0.10 -41.53 -7.09
N SER A 64 -0.88 -42.59 -7.34
CA SER A 64 -0.36 -43.97 -7.36
C SER A 64 0.26 -44.40 -8.71
N ALA A 65 0.27 -43.55 -9.74
CA ALA A 65 0.63 -43.97 -11.11
C ALA A 65 1.97 -43.46 -11.66
N ARG A 66 2.83 -42.79 -10.87
CA ARG A 66 4.21 -42.48 -11.29
C ARG A 66 5.18 -42.64 -10.13
N GLY A 67 5.84 -43.80 -10.11
CA GLY A 67 6.89 -44.09 -9.14
C GLY A 67 8.12 -43.21 -9.35
N VAL A 68 8.34 -42.27 -8.42
CA VAL A 68 9.64 -41.92 -7.84
C VAL A 68 9.36 -41.58 -6.38
N CYS A 69 9.80 -42.44 -5.46
CA CYS A 69 9.67 -42.21 -4.03
C CYS A 69 10.69 -41.15 -3.60
N MET A 70 10.30 -39.89 -3.63
CA MET A 70 10.95 -38.84 -2.83
C MET A 70 10.23 -38.81 -1.48
N PRO A 71 10.94 -38.75 -0.33
CA PRO A 71 10.28 -38.56 0.96
C PRO A 71 9.64 -37.17 0.97
N THR A 72 8.34 -37.10 0.74
CA THR A 72 7.56 -35.89 1.04
C THR A 72 7.38 -35.85 2.55
N ASN A 73 8.38 -35.31 3.25
CA ASN A 73 8.11 -34.75 4.57
C ASN A 73 6.97 -33.74 4.37
N PRO A 74 5.82 -33.87 5.06
CA PRO A 74 4.82 -32.83 5.02
C PRO A 74 5.51 -31.57 5.52
N VAL A 75 5.64 -30.56 4.65
CA VAL A 75 5.99 -29.21 5.07
C VAL A 75 4.85 -28.81 6.01
N THR A 76 5.12 -28.92 7.31
CA THR A 76 4.16 -28.54 8.33
C THR A 76 4.01 -27.03 8.20
N THR A 77 2.79 -26.57 7.98
CA THR A 77 2.49 -25.13 7.95
C THR A 77 3.02 -24.52 9.25
N PRO A 78 3.88 -23.49 9.20
CA PRO A 78 4.44 -22.89 10.39
C PRO A 78 3.32 -22.31 11.26
N SER A 79 3.45 -22.47 12.57
CA SER A 79 2.53 -21.85 13.54
C SER A 79 2.71 -20.32 13.53
N ALA A 80 1.67 -19.59 13.96
CA ALA A 80 1.73 -18.13 14.12
C ALA A 80 2.93 -17.68 14.98
N SER A 81 3.25 -18.41 16.05
CA SER A 81 4.42 -18.11 16.90
C SER A 81 5.74 -18.32 16.19
N GLN A 82 5.86 -19.33 15.32
CA GLN A 82 7.06 -19.54 14.49
C GLN A 82 7.21 -18.42 13.46
N ILE A 83 6.12 -18.01 12.82
CA ILE A 83 6.12 -16.90 11.86
C ILE A 83 6.54 -15.61 12.55
N LEU A 84 5.96 -15.28 13.71
CA LEU A 84 6.32 -14.09 14.47
C LEU A 84 7.81 -14.09 14.87
N GLN A 85 8.35 -15.25 15.30
CA GLN A 85 9.77 -15.36 15.63
C GLN A 85 10.66 -15.10 14.42
N ILE A 86 10.33 -15.69 13.25
CA ILE A 86 11.05 -15.45 12.00
C ILE A 86 10.96 -13.98 11.61
N ALA A 87 9.78 -13.37 11.78
CA ALA A 87 9.55 -11.97 11.48
C ALA A 87 10.38 -11.03 12.36
N GLN A 88 10.42 -11.25 13.66
CA GLN A 88 11.25 -10.47 14.58
C GLN A 88 12.74 -10.62 14.31
N GLN A 89 13.19 -11.85 14.01
CA GLN A 89 14.60 -12.14 13.75
C GLN A 89 15.12 -11.46 12.48
N ASN A 90 14.29 -11.38 11.44
CA ASN A 90 14.70 -10.88 10.12
C ASN A 90 14.22 -9.44 9.83
N ALA A 91 13.51 -8.81 10.76
CA ALA A 91 12.95 -7.48 10.56
C ALA A 91 14.03 -6.47 10.11
N PRO A 92 13.80 -5.72 9.03
CA PRO A 92 14.77 -4.75 8.55
C PRO A 92 14.93 -3.59 9.55
N LEU A 93 16.13 -3.05 9.66
CA LEU A 93 16.36 -1.77 10.33
C LEU A 93 16.23 -0.66 9.29
N LEU A 94 15.30 0.27 9.49
CA LEU A 94 15.15 1.40 8.59
C LEU A 94 16.18 2.47 8.95
N VAL A 95 16.92 2.93 7.95
CA VAL A 95 17.91 4.00 8.04
C VAL A 95 17.23 5.27 7.55
N LEU A 96 16.69 6.04 8.49
CA LEU A 96 15.85 7.21 8.23
C LEU A 96 16.68 8.50 8.27
N PRO A 97 16.40 9.49 7.40
CA PRO A 97 17.05 10.79 7.45
C PRO A 97 16.77 11.52 8.77
N LYS A 98 17.78 12.23 9.28
CA LYS A 98 17.61 13.13 10.44
C LYS A 98 16.82 14.36 10.04
N SER A 99 16.13 14.97 11.01
CA SER A 99 15.58 16.32 10.81
C SER A 99 16.71 17.32 10.57
N ASN A 100 16.55 18.20 9.57
CA ASN A 100 17.42 19.36 9.36
C ASN A 100 17.19 20.48 10.41
N SER A 101 16.43 20.25 11.48
CA SER A 101 16.27 21.23 12.55
C SER A 101 17.60 21.43 13.29
N THR A 102 18.31 22.47 12.88
CA THR A 102 19.44 23.05 13.59
C THR A 102 19.09 23.24 15.06
N LEU A 103 19.76 22.48 15.93
CA LEU A 103 20.07 22.79 17.34
C LEU A 103 19.03 23.69 18.06
N GLU A 104 18.00 23.12 18.67
CA GLU A 104 17.52 23.70 19.93
C GLU A 104 18.54 23.31 21.02
N GLN A 105 19.55 24.17 21.22
CA GLN A 105 20.33 24.17 22.44
C GLN A 105 19.42 24.55 23.62
N ILE A 106 18.79 23.56 24.25
CA ILE A 106 18.26 23.69 25.60
C ILE A 106 19.15 22.89 26.56
N GLY A 107 20.30 23.48 26.90
CA GLY A 107 21.15 23.12 28.06
C GLY A 107 21.75 21.70 28.11
N GLU A 108 23.08 21.60 28.03
CA GLU A 108 24.00 20.51 28.46
C GLU A 108 23.56 19.02 28.40
N ARG A 109 22.51 18.66 27.67
CA ARG A 109 22.16 17.29 27.31
C ARG A 109 22.29 17.14 25.80
N THR A 110 23.24 16.32 25.39
CA THR A 110 23.38 15.87 24.01
C THR A 110 22.18 14.97 23.69
N PHE A 111 21.13 15.52 23.09
CA PHE A 111 20.09 14.72 22.47
C PHE A 111 20.62 14.22 21.13
N LEU A 112 20.48 12.92 20.87
CA LEU A 112 20.69 12.40 19.52
C LEU A 112 19.75 13.15 18.57
N PRO A 113 20.17 13.50 17.35
CA PRO A 113 19.31 14.15 16.39
C PRO A 113 18.09 13.25 16.11
N ASN A 114 16.89 13.79 16.34
CA ASN A 114 15.65 13.10 16.01
C ASN A 114 15.44 13.15 14.48
N ALA A 115 14.85 12.10 13.90
CA ALA A 115 14.29 12.16 12.56
C ALA A 115 13.18 13.23 12.54
N SER A 116 12.95 13.88 11.40
CA SER A 116 11.73 14.68 11.29
C SER A 116 10.54 13.73 11.46
N GLN A 117 9.51 14.18 12.17
CA GLN A 117 8.30 13.37 12.33
C GLN A 117 7.73 12.97 10.96
N GLU A 118 7.94 13.83 9.95
CA GLU A 118 7.59 13.60 8.54
C GLU A 118 8.24 12.35 7.93
N ASN A 119 9.39 11.88 8.42
CA ASN A 119 10.09 10.69 7.90
C ASN A 119 10.04 9.49 8.84
N LEU A 120 9.32 9.60 9.97
CA LEU A 120 9.13 8.48 10.88
C LEU A 120 7.83 7.77 10.50
N PRO A 121 7.78 6.42 10.59
CA PRO A 121 6.51 5.72 10.48
C PRO A 121 5.50 6.27 11.49
N ALA A 122 4.23 6.25 11.12
CA ALA A 122 3.09 6.69 11.89
C ALA A 122 2.19 5.50 12.29
N ASP A 123 1.37 5.70 13.31
CA ASP A 123 0.36 4.73 13.71
C ASP A 123 -0.92 4.91 12.86
N PRO A 124 -1.34 3.90 12.08
CA PRO A 124 -2.57 3.97 11.30
C PRO A 124 -3.83 4.28 12.14
N GLU A 125 -3.89 3.82 13.40
CA GLU A 125 -5.02 4.13 14.30
C GLU A 125 -5.05 5.62 14.67
N VAL A 126 -3.88 6.22 14.88
CA VAL A 126 -3.77 7.67 15.15
C VAL A 126 -4.12 8.46 13.89
N TYR A 127 -3.69 8.00 12.72
CA TYR A 127 -4.07 8.60 11.44
C TYR A 127 -5.59 8.58 11.26
N ILE A 128 -6.22 7.42 11.45
CA ILE A 128 -7.68 7.25 11.40
C ILE A 128 -8.38 8.19 12.38
N ALA A 129 -7.90 8.28 13.62
CA ALA A 129 -8.49 9.14 14.65
C ALA A 129 -8.39 10.65 14.34
N ASN A 130 -7.48 11.03 13.45
CA ASN A 130 -7.30 12.41 12.98
C ASN A 130 -7.79 12.63 11.54
N SER A 131 -8.42 11.62 10.93
CA SER A 131 -8.92 11.68 9.57
C SER A 131 -10.44 11.81 9.54
N ARG A 132 -10.95 12.09 8.35
CA ARG A 132 -12.36 11.98 7.98
C ARG A 132 -12.53 10.89 6.95
N LEU A 133 -13.63 10.15 7.03
CA LEU A 133 -13.98 9.17 6.01
C LEU A 133 -14.87 9.84 4.95
N ARG A 134 -14.34 10.01 3.74
CA ARG A 134 -15.04 10.63 2.62
C ARG A 134 -15.32 9.63 1.51
N GLU A 135 -16.47 9.77 0.86
CA GLU A 135 -16.74 9.11 -0.42
C GLU A 135 -16.54 10.14 -1.54
N ASP A 136 -15.75 9.78 -2.54
CA ASP A 136 -15.53 10.63 -3.71
C ASP A 136 -15.47 9.77 -5.00
N VAL A 137 -15.47 10.42 -6.15
CA VAL A 137 -15.30 9.78 -7.44
C VAL A 137 -13.80 9.54 -7.64
N PRO A 138 -13.35 8.29 -7.88
CA PRO A 138 -11.94 8.00 -8.12
C PRO A 138 -11.39 8.87 -9.24
N PHE A 139 -10.08 9.18 -9.17
CA PHE A 139 -9.39 9.95 -10.19
C PHE A 139 -9.74 9.43 -11.59
N ASN A 140 -10.26 10.30 -12.46
CA ASN A 140 -10.58 9.96 -13.85
C ASN A 140 -9.42 10.44 -14.74
N PRO A 141 -8.64 9.54 -15.34
CA PRO A 141 -7.50 9.91 -16.20
C PRO A 141 -7.91 10.56 -17.53
N ASN A 142 -9.21 10.72 -17.80
CA ASN A 142 -9.68 11.38 -19.01
C ASN A 142 -9.52 12.92 -18.92
N PRO A 143 -8.67 13.54 -19.76
CA PRO A 143 -8.40 14.98 -19.73
C PRO A 143 -9.60 15.86 -20.12
N PHE A 144 -10.72 15.27 -20.56
CA PHE A 144 -11.96 15.96 -20.90
C PHE A 144 -13.08 15.76 -19.86
N SER A 145 -12.81 14.99 -18.80
CA SER A 145 -13.72 14.85 -17.67
C SER A 145 -13.38 15.91 -16.62
N PHE A 146 -13.92 17.12 -16.80
CA PHE A 146 -14.02 18.06 -15.69
C PHE A 146 -14.94 17.42 -14.64
N SER A 147 -14.39 16.82 -13.59
CA SER A 147 -15.14 16.71 -12.34
C SER A 147 -15.47 18.14 -11.93
N SER A 148 -16.71 18.54 -12.21
CA SER A 148 -17.29 19.79 -11.81
C SER A 148 -17.58 19.69 -10.31
N GLY A 149 -16.54 19.84 -9.50
CA GLY A 149 -16.62 19.97 -8.06
C GLY A 149 -15.78 21.16 -7.66
N ASN A 150 -16.44 22.22 -7.21
CA ASN A 150 -15.91 23.52 -6.81
C ASN A 150 -15.06 23.47 -5.51
N ASP A 151 -14.18 22.48 -5.30
CA ASP A 151 -13.41 22.38 -4.05
C ASP A 151 -12.08 21.59 -4.16
N ARG A 152 -11.49 21.51 -5.37
CA ARG A 152 -10.23 20.78 -5.58
C ARG A 152 -9.00 21.67 -5.42
N GLN A 153 -8.77 22.15 -4.20
CA GLN A 153 -7.44 22.54 -3.75
C GLN A 153 -6.98 21.54 -2.70
N ILE A 154 -5.80 20.93 -2.88
CA ILE A 154 -5.08 20.20 -1.82
C ILE A 154 -5.04 21.13 -0.61
N GLY A 155 -5.70 20.72 0.48
CA GLY A 155 -5.79 21.51 1.71
C GLY A 155 -6.97 22.49 1.86
N ASP A 156 -8.00 22.50 0.99
CA ASP A 156 -9.24 23.29 1.23
C ASP A 156 -10.32 22.53 2.02
N ASN A 157 -9.91 21.84 3.08
CA ASN A 157 -10.85 21.40 4.11
C ASN A 157 -10.51 22.09 5.43
N THR A 158 -10.77 23.39 5.48
CA THR A 158 -11.10 23.98 6.79
C THR A 158 -12.28 23.20 7.38
N ASN A 159 -12.17 22.73 8.62
CA ASN A 159 -13.20 22.60 9.67
C ASN A 159 -12.92 21.38 10.55
N GLY A 160 -13.08 21.39 11.87
CA GLY A 160 -14.04 22.15 12.64
C GLY A 160 -15.37 21.40 12.87
N ASP A 161 -15.57 20.23 12.26
CA ASP A 161 -16.78 19.41 12.47
C ASP A 161 -16.40 18.09 13.15
N GLN A 162 -16.79 17.95 14.42
CA GLN A 162 -16.39 16.88 15.35
C GLN A 162 -17.29 15.65 15.28
N ASN A 163 -17.95 15.40 14.14
CA ASN A 163 -19.06 14.46 14.05
C ASN A 163 -18.80 13.23 13.16
N ASP A 164 -17.59 13.04 12.65
CA ASP A 164 -17.23 11.84 11.88
C ASP A 164 -16.98 10.67 12.85
N ASN A 165 -18.06 9.99 13.22
CA ASN A 165 -18.02 8.80 14.09
C ASN A 165 -17.69 7.54 13.26
N PHE A 166 -16.44 7.37 12.85
CA PHE A 166 -15.94 6.11 12.29
C PHE A 166 -14.77 5.56 13.10
N THR A 167 -14.49 4.28 12.92
CA THR A 167 -13.46 3.54 13.67
C THR A 167 -12.56 2.80 12.70
N ALA A 168 -11.45 2.24 13.16
CA ALA A 168 -10.66 1.31 12.36
C ALA A 168 -11.49 0.13 11.84
N ALA A 169 -12.43 -0.41 12.63
CA ALA A 169 -13.35 -1.44 12.14
C ALA A 169 -14.28 -0.94 11.02
N THR A 170 -14.65 0.34 11.04
CA THR A 170 -15.37 0.97 9.91
C THR A 170 -14.47 0.97 8.67
N VAL A 171 -13.20 1.38 8.81
CA VAL A 171 -12.20 1.36 7.73
C VAL A 171 -12.04 -0.04 7.13
N GLY A 172 -11.81 -1.07 7.94
CA GLY A 172 -11.67 -2.45 7.46
C GLY A 172 -12.96 -3.04 6.85
N GLY A 173 -14.12 -2.48 7.18
CA GLY A 173 -15.41 -2.82 6.58
C GLY A 173 -15.69 -2.16 5.23
N VAL A 174 -14.91 -1.14 4.85
CA VAL A 174 -15.05 -0.47 3.55
C VAL A 174 -14.28 -1.25 2.49
N THR A 175 -15.01 -1.84 1.55
CA THR A 175 -14.46 -2.69 0.48
C THR A 175 -14.51 -2.03 -0.90
N ASN A 176 -14.79 -0.73 -0.93
CA ASN A 176 -14.95 0.07 -2.14
C ASN A 176 -13.86 1.16 -2.21
N GLU A 177 -13.18 1.24 -3.35
CA GLU A 177 -12.06 2.16 -3.61
C GLU A 177 -12.48 3.63 -3.76
N ARG A 178 -13.79 3.93 -3.63
CA ARG A 178 -14.32 5.31 -3.66
C ARG A 178 -14.18 6.06 -2.33
N TYR A 179 -13.68 5.41 -1.30
CA TYR A 179 -13.53 6.01 0.01
C TYR A 179 -12.09 6.43 0.27
N PHE A 180 -11.95 7.55 0.97
CA PHE A 180 -10.69 8.24 1.26
C PHE A 180 -10.64 8.63 2.74
N LEU A 181 -9.47 8.49 3.36
CA LEU A 181 -9.17 9.04 4.67
C LEU A 181 -8.50 10.41 4.50
N ASP A 182 -9.29 11.46 4.62
CA ASP A 182 -8.86 12.86 4.50
C ASP A 182 -8.30 13.33 5.85
N LEU A 183 -6.99 13.46 5.95
CA LEU A 183 -6.29 13.76 7.21
C LEU A 183 -6.48 15.23 7.59
N ASN A 184 -6.64 15.52 8.88
CA ASN A 184 -6.60 16.91 9.34
C ASN A 184 -5.25 17.58 9.02
N ASN A 185 -5.29 18.64 8.20
CA ASN A 185 -4.14 19.48 7.84
C ASN A 185 -3.28 19.94 9.02
N ASP A 186 -3.87 20.14 10.21
CA ASP A 186 -3.14 20.58 11.40
C ASP A 186 -2.11 19.54 11.87
N VAL A 187 -2.32 18.25 11.57
CA VAL A 187 -1.46 17.14 11.99
C VAL A 187 -0.68 16.48 10.86
N ARG A 188 -0.87 16.95 9.61
CA ARG A 188 -0.18 16.44 8.42
C ARG A 188 1.35 16.51 8.58
N GLY A 189 2.03 15.38 8.39
CA GLY A 189 3.48 15.23 8.54
C GLY A 189 3.97 15.26 10.00
N LYS A 190 3.06 15.15 10.98
CA LYS A 190 3.38 15.30 12.41
C LYS A 190 3.02 14.06 13.23
N LEU A 191 2.51 13.00 12.60
CA LEU A 191 2.09 11.78 13.29
C LEU A 191 3.21 10.74 13.43
N GLY A 192 4.32 10.90 12.72
CA GLY A 192 5.45 9.97 12.82
C GLY A 192 6.08 9.89 14.22
N SER A 193 6.44 8.68 14.62
CA SER A 193 6.94 8.34 15.96
C SER A 193 7.94 7.19 15.93
N GLN A 194 8.95 7.22 16.81
CA GLN A 194 9.89 6.09 17.00
C GLN A 194 9.25 4.85 17.62
N ASP A 195 8.05 4.98 18.19
CA ASP A 195 7.28 3.87 18.76
C ASP A 195 6.15 3.38 17.83
N ALA A 196 6.06 3.92 16.61
CA ALA A 196 5.04 3.55 15.66
C ALA A 196 5.03 2.03 15.37
N PRO A 197 3.84 1.43 15.20
CA PRO A 197 3.73 0.02 14.86
C PRO A 197 4.23 -0.26 13.44
N VAL A 198 4.86 -1.41 13.27
CA VAL A 198 5.14 -2.02 11.97
C VAL A 198 4.32 -3.28 11.84
N PHE A 199 3.92 -3.61 10.62
CA PHE A 199 3.03 -4.74 10.38
C PHE A 199 3.71 -5.81 9.54
N TYR A 200 3.68 -7.07 9.97
CA TYR A 200 4.13 -8.17 9.15
C TYR A 200 2.97 -8.95 8.54
N GLN A 201 3.22 -9.54 7.38
CA GLN A 201 2.29 -10.42 6.68
C GLN A 201 3.04 -11.63 6.15
N PHE A 202 2.64 -12.81 6.58
CA PHE A 202 3.14 -14.06 6.01
C PHE A 202 2.17 -14.58 4.96
N GLN A 203 2.70 -14.83 3.76
CA GLN A 203 1.97 -15.45 2.67
C GLN A 203 2.59 -16.83 2.43
N PRO A 204 1.83 -17.92 2.61
CA PRO A 204 2.37 -19.26 2.36
C PRO A 204 2.66 -19.46 0.86
N ALA A 205 3.47 -20.47 0.54
CA ALA A 205 3.71 -20.85 -0.85
C ALA A 205 2.39 -21.12 -1.57
N GLN A 206 2.20 -20.50 -2.73
CA GLN A 206 0.98 -20.62 -3.52
C GLN A 206 1.30 -20.57 -5.01
N ASN A 207 0.66 -21.43 -5.81
CA ASN A 207 0.77 -21.43 -7.27
C ASN A 207 2.21 -21.51 -7.83
N GLY A 208 3.13 -22.14 -7.09
CA GLY A 208 4.55 -22.26 -7.48
C GLY A 208 5.43 -21.12 -6.98
N GLU A 209 4.87 -20.10 -6.35
CA GLU A 209 5.61 -19.01 -5.71
C GLU A 209 6.16 -19.47 -4.34
N PRO A 210 7.37 -19.00 -3.94
CA PRO A 210 7.89 -19.25 -2.60
C PRO A 210 7.01 -18.56 -1.54
N PRO A 211 7.06 -19.02 -0.27
CA PRO A 211 6.47 -18.27 0.84
C PRO A 211 7.09 -16.88 0.91
N LYS A 212 6.29 -15.88 1.29
CA LYS A 212 6.72 -14.49 1.41
C LYS A 212 6.46 -13.96 2.82
N LEU A 213 7.35 -13.10 3.28
CA LEU A 213 7.20 -12.35 4.52
C LEU A 213 7.37 -10.86 4.22
N THR A 214 6.28 -10.12 4.33
CA THR A 214 6.24 -8.68 4.03
C THR A 214 6.17 -7.88 5.32
N TYR A 215 6.97 -6.83 5.42
CA TYR A 215 6.88 -5.80 6.44
C TYR A 215 6.30 -4.56 5.81
N HIS A 216 5.18 -4.07 6.34
CA HIS A 216 4.48 -2.86 5.92
C HIS A 216 4.70 -1.78 6.98
N PHE A 217 5.01 -0.58 6.53
CA PHE A 217 5.18 0.59 7.38
C PHE A 217 4.42 1.75 6.75
N PHE A 218 3.77 2.52 7.62
CA PHE A 218 2.88 3.59 7.23
C PHE A 218 3.52 4.92 7.58
N TYR A 219 3.45 5.91 6.70
CA TYR A 219 3.77 7.31 6.99
C TYR A 219 2.51 8.14 6.81
N ASP A 220 2.35 9.22 7.58
CA ASP A 220 1.14 10.04 7.51
C ASP A 220 1.16 11.01 6.32
N TYR A 221 2.32 11.29 5.74
CA TYR A 221 2.44 12.17 4.59
C TYR A 221 3.70 11.89 3.79
N ASN A 222 3.56 11.76 2.48
CA ASN A 222 4.66 11.68 1.53
C ASN A 222 4.98 13.10 1.00
N ASP A 223 6.19 13.59 1.25
CA ASP A 223 6.75 14.86 0.73
C ASP A 223 7.84 14.58 -0.32
N ALA A 224 7.46 13.86 -1.39
CA ALA A 224 8.40 13.40 -2.41
C ALA A 224 9.03 14.56 -3.22
N PRO A 225 10.26 14.37 -3.74
CA PRO A 225 10.90 15.34 -4.63
C PRO A 225 10.04 15.65 -5.85
N LYS A 226 9.79 16.94 -6.12
CA LYS A 226 9.01 17.37 -7.29
C LYS A 226 9.72 17.03 -8.61
N ALA A 227 8.96 16.63 -9.62
CA ALA A 227 9.43 16.53 -11.01
C ALA A 227 8.80 17.62 -11.88
N GLY A 228 9.46 18.78 -11.99
CA GLY A 228 8.95 19.90 -12.75
C GLY A 228 7.62 20.44 -12.16
N PRO A 229 6.52 20.53 -12.94
CA PRO A 229 5.23 20.98 -12.43
C PRO A 229 4.42 19.86 -11.74
N ILE A 230 4.89 18.62 -11.75
CA ILE A 230 4.17 17.48 -11.17
C ILE A 230 4.49 17.39 -9.68
N ASP A 231 3.43 17.43 -8.87
CA ASP A 231 3.49 17.16 -7.44
C ASP A 231 3.24 15.67 -7.18
N PHE A 232 4.10 15.05 -6.38
CA PHE A 232 3.96 13.66 -5.94
C PHE A 232 3.54 13.56 -4.49
N ASN A 233 3.33 14.70 -3.83
CA ASN A 233 2.97 14.72 -2.44
C ASN A 233 1.55 14.20 -2.24
N HIS A 234 1.37 13.41 -1.20
CA HIS A 234 0.08 12.82 -0.87
C HIS A 234 0.00 12.50 0.61
N GLU A 235 -1.21 12.56 1.16
CA GLU A 235 -1.49 12.09 2.51
C GLU A 235 -1.47 10.58 2.54
N GLY A 236 -1.00 10.02 3.66
CA GLY A 236 -0.83 8.58 3.85
C GLY A 236 0.21 7.98 2.91
N ASP A 237 1.04 7.08 3.38
CA ASP A 237 2.00 6.41 2.51
C ASP A 237 2.27 5.02 3.05
N TRP A 238 2.16 4.02 2.18
CA TRP A 238 2.34 2.62 2.54
C TRP A 238 3.49 2.04 1.76
N GLU A 239 4.58 1.83 2.49
CA GLU A 239 5.80 1.26 1.97
C GLU A 239 6.04 -0.13 2.56
N ARG A 240 6.86 -0.93 1.87
CA ARG A 240 7.07 -2.32 2.25
C ARG A 240 8.44 -2.89 1.88
N VAL A 241 8.81 -3.89 2.67
CA VAL A 241 9.93 -4.78 2.38
C VAL A 241 9.40 -6.21 2.36
N THR A 242 9.55 -6.89 1.23
CA THR A 242 9.09 -8.29 1.09
C THR A 242 10.26 -9.24 0.94
N TYR A 243 10.32 -10.25 1.79
CA TYR A 243 11.26 -11.34 1.67
C TYR A 243 10.63 -12.55 1.00
N GLU A 244 11.29 -13.07 -0.04
CA GLU A 244 11.05 -14.44 -0.49
C GLU A 244 11.79 -15.40 0.45
N LEU A 245 11.12 -16.44 0.92
CA LEU A 245 11.66 -17.40 1.87
C LEU A 245 11.99 -18.73 1.18
N ASP A 246 13.04 -19.39 1.63
CA ASP A 246 13.29 -20.78 1.28
C ASP A 246 12.12 -21.67 1.79
N PRO A 247 11.47 -22.47 0.93
CA PRO A 247 10.27 -23.23 1.31
C PRO A 247 10.49 -24.29 2.40
N THR A 248 11.74 -24.68 2.67
CA THR A 248 12.09 -25.74 3.63
C THR A 248 12.48 -25.15 4.98
N THR A 249 13.32 -24.11 4.95
CA THR A 249 13.93 -23.52 6.15
C THR A 249 13.23 -22.24 6.62
N LEU A 250 12.37 -21.67 5.77
CA LEU A 250 11.71 -20.37 5.95
C LEU A 250 12.68 -19.21 6.20
N GLN A 251 13.95 -19.37 5.82
CA GLN A 251 14.93 -18.29 5.89
C GLN A 251 14.82 -17.39 4.64
N PRO A 252 14.98 -16.07 4.78
CA PRO A 252 14.96 -15.16 3.64
C PRO A 252 16.08 -15.46 2.63
N VAL A 253 15.73 -15.51 1.35
CA VAL A 253 16.67 -15.72 0.24
C VAL A 253 16.76 -14.51 -0.68
N LYS A 254 15.66 -13.77 -0.86
CA LYS A 254 15.63 -12.49 -1.57
C LYS A 254 14.89 -11.43 -0.75
N ALA A 255 15.19 -10.18 -1.03
CA ALA A 255 14.47 -9.03 -0.51
C ALA A 255 14.06 -8.11 -1.66
N THR A 256 12.79 -7.78 -1.74
CA THR A 256 12.26 -6.73 -2.58
C THR A 256 12.00 -5.51 -1.71
N LEU A 257 12.61 -4.39 -2.08
CA LEU A 257 12.45 -3.09 -1.43
C LEU A 257 11.53 -2.25 -2.32
N SER A 258 10.39 -1.78 -1.79
CA SER A 258 9.46 -0.94 -2.55
C SER A 258 10.06 0.43 -2.82
N ALA A 259 9.82 0.96 -4.01
CA ALA A 259 10.17 2.32 -4.39
C ALA A 259 9.10 2.83 -5.37
N HIS A 260 8.26 3.75 -4.89
CA HIS A 260 7.14 4.31 -5.65
C HIS A 260 6.20 3.19 -6.19
N GLU A 261 5.88 3.21 -7.49
CA GLU A 261 5.01 2.20 -8.13
C GLU A 261 5.68 0.82 -8.34
N GLY A 262 6.92 0.66 -7.91
CA GLY A 262 7.70 -0.55 -8.13
C GLY A 262 8.63 -0.87 -6.98
N GLY A 263 9.78 -1.45 -7.31
CA GLY A 263 10.76 -1.87 -6.33
C GLY A 263 11.89 -2.67 -6.97
N SER A 264 12.94 -2.87 -6.20
CA SER A 264 14.13 -3.62 -6.63
C SER A 264 14.31 -4.87 -5.78
N THR A 265 14.63 -5.99 -6.42
CA THR A 265 14.88 -7.27 -5.75
C THR A 265 16.37 -7.57 -5.68
N TYR A 266 16.82 -7.94 -4.49
CA TYR A 266 18.20 -8.24 -4.15
C TYR A 266 18.31 -9.62 -3.52
N ASP A 267 19.48 -10.26 -3.65
CA ASP A 267 19.80 -11.42 -2.81
C ASP A 267 19.87 -10.97 -1.34
N PHE A 268 19.14 -11.64 -0.44
CA PHE A 268 19.03 -11.22 0.96
C PHE A 268 20.39 -11.17 1.68
N GLN A 269 21.33 -12.02 1.27
CA GLN A 269 22.68 -12.03 1.82
C GLN A 269 23.53 -10.82 1.42
N ASN A 270 23.18 -10.11 0.35
CA ASN A 270 23.93 -8.96 -0.16
C ASN A 270 23.50 -7.64 0.45
N LEU A 271 22.37 -7.59 1.17
CA LEU A 271 21.96 -6.40 1.90
C LEU A 271 22.99 -6.07 2.99
N GLU A 272 23.29 -4.78 3.16
CA GLU A 272 24.11 -4.30 4.26
C GLU A 272 23.47 -4.71 5.60
N ARG A 273 24.30 -5.03 6.60
CA ARG A 273 23.82 -5.49 7.91
C ARG A 273 24.28 -4.58 9.02
N ASP A 274 23.41 -4.41 10.00
CA ASP A 274 23.85 -3.81 11.25
C ASP A 274 24.80 -4.74 12.01
N SER A 275 25.93 -4.19 12.47
CA SER A 275 26.97 -4.97 13.15
C SER A 275 26.56 -5.46 14.54
N ALA A 276 25.62 -4.79 15.20
CA ALA A 276 25.18 -5.16 16.54
C ALA A 276 24.09 -6.23 16.50
N THR A 277 23.14 -6.15 15.55
CA THR A 277 22.01 -7.09 15.49
C THR A 277 22.10 -8.12 14.36
N GLY A 278 22.95 -7.92 13.35
CA GLY A 278 23.05 -8.77 12.16
C GLY A 278 21.85 -8.67 11.20
N ARG A 279 20.92 -7.75 11.46
CA ARG A 279 19.69 -7.55 10.67
C ARG A 279 19.98 -6.65 9.45
N PRO A 280 19.25 -6.84 8.33
CA PRO A 280 19.47 -6.04 7.13
C PRO A 280 19.12 -4.57 7.38
N LEU A 281 19.91 -3.69 6.79
CA LEU A 281 19.63 -2.25 6.72
C LEU A 281 18.85 -1.95 5.44
N VAL A 282 17.86 -1.07 5.56
CA VAL A 282 17.08 -0.55 4.44
C VAL A 282 17.12 0.97 4.52
N TYR A 283 17.58 1.61 3.47
CA TYR A 283 17.75 3.06 3.40
C TYR A 283 16.47 3.71 2.87
N VAL A 284 15.84 4.54 3.70
CA VAL A 284 14.56 5.17 3.37
C VAL A 284 14.82 6.57 2.81
N ALA A 285 14.22 6.86 1.67
CA ALA A 285 14.34 8.16 1.04
C ALA A 285 13.61 9.23 1.84
N ASN A 286 14.21 10.42 1.87
CA ASN A 286 13.66 11.57 2.55
C ASN A 286 12.40 12.08 1.84
N GLY A 287 11.27 12.04 2.53
CA GLY A 287 9.97 12.54 2.08
C GLY A 287 9.18 11.54 1.24
N SER A 288 9.81 10.83 0.30
CA SER A 288 9.14 9.85 -0.57
C SER A 288 9.03 8.44 -0.01
N HIS A 289 9.78 8.16 1.06
CA HIS A 289 9.84 6.88 1.77
C HIS A 289 10.21 5.62 0.98
N ALA A 290 10.57 5.76 -0.29
CA ALA A 290 11.10 4.68 -1.10
C ALA A 290 12.31 4.02 -0.44
N ASN A 291 12.44 2.71 -0.63
CA ASN A 291 13.37 1.86 0.08
C ASN A 291 14.50 1.39 -0.84
N TYR A 292 15.72 1.59 -0.36
CA TYR A 292 16.94 1.32 -1.12
C TYR A 292 17.94 0.47 -0.33
N ASP A 293 18.81 -0.23 -1.06
CA ASP A 293 19.87 -1.06 -0.48
C ASP A 293 21.14 -0.27 -0.12
N THR A 294 21.23 0.99 -0.55
CA THR A 294 22.41 1.86 -0.38
C THR A 294 22.03 3.32 -0.05
N PRO A 295 22.92 4.07 0.63
CA PRO A 295 22.74 5.50 0.84
C PRO A 295 23.08 6.32 -0.42
N GLY A 296 22.58 7.55 -0.48
CA GLY A 296 22.86 8.51 -1.56
C GLY A 296 21.66 8.82 -2.45
N ASN A 297 21.96 9.19 -3.70
CA ASN A 297 20.95 9.62 -4.66
C ASN A 297 20.47 8.45 -5.52
N HIS A 298 19.16 8.31 -5.65
CA HIS A 298 18.50 7.26 -6.42
C HIS A 298 17.60 7.90 -7.48
N SER A 299 17.70 7.45 -8.73
CA SER A 299 16.94 8.05 -9.83
C SER A 299 15.47 7.66 -9.77
N ILE A 300 14.57 8.65 -9.79
CA ILE A 300 13.14 8.43 -10.03
C ILE A 300 12.91 8.49 -11.53
N GLU A 301 12.42 7.40 -12.11
CA GLU A 301 12.19 7.29 -13.54
C GLU A 301 10.70 7.16 -13.87
N VAL A 302 10.22 7.96 -14.81
CA VAL A 302 8.88 7.81 -15.40
C VAL A 302 9.05 7.30 -16.81
N ASN A 303 8.52 6.09 -17.10
CA ASN A 303 8.70 5.41 -18.38
C ASN A 303 10.18 5.27 -18.81
N GLY A 304 11.09 5.00 -17.85
CA GLY A 304 12.52 4.85 -18.09
C GLY A 304 13.28 6.16 -18.36
N VAL A 305 12.64 7.31 -18.10
CA VAL A 305 13.28 8.63 -18.18
C VAL A 305 13.48 9.17 -16.77
N PRO A 306 14.72 9.43 -16.34
CA PRO A 306 14.99 10.11 -15.07
C PRO A 306 14.30 11.49 -15.03
N VAL A 307 13.45 11.68 -14.04
CA VAL A 307 12.70 12.95 -13.85
C VAL A 307 13.14 13.72 -12.61
N THR A 308 13.59 13.01 -11.57
CA THR A 308 14.13 13.61 -10.34
C THR A 308 14.93 12.53 -9.57
N PHE A 309 15.36 12.83 -8.34
CA PHE A 309 16.11 11.89 -7.50
C PHE A 309 15.56 11.85 -6.08
N ASP A 310 15.49 10.64 -5.53
CA ASP A 310 15.39 10.40 -4.11
C ASP A 310 16.74 10.54 -3.44
N GLN A 311 16.72 10.93 -2.16
CA GLN A 311 17.90 11.06 -1.33
C GLN A 311 17.74 10.24 -0.06
N THR A 312 18.69 9.34 0.17
CA THR A 312 18.80 8.55 1.40
C THR A 312 20.02 9.00 2.21
N SER A 313 19.94 8.89 3.54
CA SER A 313 21.04 9.29 4.43
C SER A 313 22.06 8.18 4.63
N ALA A 314 23.33 8.55 4.79
CA ALA A 314 24.35 7.62 5.25
C ALA A 314 24.01 7.12 6.68
N LYS A 315 24.34 5.86 6.99
CA LYS A 315 24.04 5.24 8.29
C LYS A 315 24.52 6.08 9.49
N ASP A 316 25.74 6.63 9.41
CA ASP A 316 26.33 7.45 10.49
C ASP A 316 25.61 8.81 10.66
N ASP A 317 24.81 9.21 9.67
CA ASP A 317 24.02 10.43 9.69
C ASP A 317 22.50 10.19 9.66
N ALA A 318 22.06 9.02 10.13
CA ALA A 318 20.66 8.63 10.13
C ALA A 318 20.12 8.33 11.54
N VAL A 319 18.80 8.22 11.63
CA VAL A 319 18.10 7.55 12.74
C VAL A 319 17.84 6.10 12.33
N ILE A 320 18.18 5.16 13.22
CA ILE A 320 17.90 3.74 13.01
C ILE A 320 16.57 3.41 13.68
N PHE A 321 15.55 3.13 12.87
CA PHE A 321 14.24 2.71 13.35
C PHE A 321 14.17 1.18 13.39
N ASP A 322 13.88 0.63 14.57
CA ASP A 322 13.80 -0.81 14.80
C ASP A 322 12.39 -1.34 14.55
N THR A 323 12.16 -1.91 13.37
CA THR A 323 10.86 -2.46 12.97
C THR A 323 10.40 -3.66 13.80
N ALA A 324 11.30 -4.35 14.53
CA ALA A 324 10.91 -5.45 15.39
C ALA A 324 10.35 -5.00 16.75
N ARG A 325 10.54 -3.72 17.12
CA ARG A 325 10.19 -3.20 18.45
C ARG A 325 8.68 -3.23 18.73
N ASN A 326 7.89 -2.87 17.73
CA ASN A 326 6.42 -2.83 17.79
C ASN A 326 5.82 -3.53 16.57
N LEU A 327 6.10 -4.84 16.44
CA LEU A 327 5.74 -5.63 15.27
C LEU A 327 4.41 -6.37 15.47
N ASN A 328 3.45 -6.14 14.57
CA ASN A 328 2.08 -6.64 14.67
C ASN A 328 1.66 -7.39 13.40
N GLU A 329 0.75 -8.36 13.49
CA GLU A 329 0.24 -9.06 12.31
C GLU A 329 -0.74 -8.15 11.55
N VAL A 330 -0.50 -7.88 10.26
CA VAL A 330 -1.31 -6.91 9.49
C VAL A 330 -2.77 -7.36 9.37
N THR A 331 -3.00 -8.66 9.18
CA THR A 331 -4.33 -9.25 8.98
C THR A 331 -5.17 -9.30 10.25
N SER A 332 -4.59 -9.02 11.42
CA SER A 332 -5.32 -8.92 12.68
C SER A 332 -5.78 -7.50 13.01
N GLN A 333 -5.40 -6.50 12.19
CA GLN A 333 -5.73 -5.10 12.46
C GLN A 333 -7.17 -4.79 12.08
N ALA A 334 -7.86 -3.98 12.87
CA ALA A 334 -9.27 -3.67 12.64
C ALA A 334 -9.50 -2.88 11.33
N TRP A 335 -8.51 -2.08 10.92
CA TRP A 335 -8.51 -1.32 9.67
C TRP A 335 -8.10 -2.13 8.44
N TYR A 336 -7.60 -3.36 8.61
CA TYR A 336 -7.26 -4.21 7.48
C TYR A 336 -8.53 -4.58 6.70
N PRO A 337 -8.55 -4.44 5.36
CA PRO A 337 -9.75 -4.71 4.58
C PRO A 337 -10.24 -6.15 4.74
N THR A 338 -11.51 -6.31 5.08
CA THR A 338 -12.16 -7.63 5.20
C THR A 338 -12.30 -8.35 3.85
N SER A 339 -12.25 -7.61 2.74
CA SER A 339 -12.11 -8.13 1.38
C SER A 339 -11.68 -7.02 0.43
N GLY A 340 -11.14 -7.39 -0.73
CA GLY A 340 -10.78 -6.41 -1.77
C GLY A 340 -9.57 -5.57 -1.40
N ASN A 341 -9.46 -4.37 -2.00
CA ASN A 341 -8.30 -3.50 -1.83
C ASN A 341 -8.42 -2.51 -0.66
N GLY A 342 -9.61 -2.40 -0.05
CA GLY A 342 -9.90 -1.39 0.96
C GLY A 342 -10.15 -0.01 0.36
N LEU A 343 -9.94 1.00 1.21
CA LEU A 343 -10.05 2.42 0.88
C LEU A 343 -8.67 3.06 0.63
N HIS A 344 -8.66 4.33 0.24
CA HIS A 344 -7.45 5.14 0.09
C HIS A 344 -7.08 5.86 1.39
N TRP A 345 -5.82 5.74 1.79
CA TRP A 345 -5.23 6.44 2.93
C TRP A 345 -4.75 7.80 2.45
N GLY A 346 -5.57 8.84 2.57
CA GLY A 346 -5.28 10.19 2.07
C GLY A 346 -6.35 10.73 1.12
N GLU A 347 -6.38 12.05 0.95
CA GLU A 347 -7.27 12.74 0.01
C GLU A 347 -6.96 12.44 -1.49
N ILE A 348 -7.89 12.81 -2.38
CA ILE A 348 -7.65 12.81 -3.83
C ILE A 348 -6.75 13.99 -4.19
N GLY A 349 -5.63 13.72 -4.86
CA GLY A 349 -4.73 14.74 -5.37
C GLY A 349 -5.06 15.24 -6.77
N GLU A 350 -4.18 16.09 -7.31
CA GLU A 350 -4.28 16.60 -8.69
C GLU A 350 -4.08 15.49 -9.74
N THR A 351 -3.31 14.47 -9.38
CA THR A 351 -2.98 13.27 -10.17
C THR A 351 -3.16 12.00 -9.34
N GLU A 352 -3.10 10.83 -10.00
CA GLU A 352 -3.06 9.52 -9.34
C GLU A 352 -1.89 9.41 -8.36
N HIS A 353 -0.70 9.92 -8.71
CA HIS A 353 0.49 9.85 -7.85
C HIS A 353 0.46 10.81 -6.64
N SER A 354 -0.45 11.78 -6.65
CA SER A 354 -0.70 12.69 -5.52
C SER A 354 -1.97 12.31 -4.73
N THR A 355 -2.62 11.20 -5.09
CA THR A 355 -3.78 10.66 -4.39
C THR A 355 -3.30 9.67 -3.35
N GLY A 356 -3.86 9.73 -2.14
CA GLY A 356 -3.50 8.81 -1.05
C GLY A 356 -3.59 7.33 -1.49
N PRO A 357 -2.62 6.47 -1.15
CA PRO A 357 -2.55 5.12 -1.66
C PRO A 357 -3.54 4.18 -0.95
N GLN A 358 -3.83 3.05 -1.59
CA GLN A 358 -4.44 1.93 -0.88
C GLN A 358 -3.42 1.24 0.04
N GLY A 359 -3.88 0.82 1.22
CA GLY A 359 -3.05 0.11 2.18
C GLY A 359 -2.89 -1.39 1.90
N PRO A 360 -2.30 -2.14 2.85
CA PRO A 360 -2.17 -3.59 2.76
C PRO A 360 -3.53 -4.29 2.57
N SER A 361 -3.56 -5.31 1.71
CA SER A 361 -4.78 -6.08 1.42
C SER A 361 -4.45 -7.48 0.90
N GLU A 362 -5.47 -8.32 0.71
CA GLU A 362 -5.31 -9.67 0.14
C GLU A 362 -4.91 -9.67 -1.34
N ASN A 363 -5.20 -8.57 -2.04
CA ASN A 363 -4.95 -8.40 -3.47
C ASN A 363 -3.63 -7.67 -3.76
N LYS A 364 -3.08 -6.94 -2.77
CA LYS A 364 -1.78 -6.29 -2.93
C LYS A 364 -0.66 -7.33 -2.78
N GLY A 365 0.15 -7.43 -3.83
CA GLY A 365 1.25 -8.39 -3.94
C GLY A 365 2.50 -8.01 -3.15
N ALA A 366 3.65 -8.47 -3.63
CA ALA A 366 4.96 -8.24 -3.00
C ALA A 366 5.58 -6.86 -3.29
N VAL A 367 4.97 -6.08 -4.19
CA VAL A 367 5.44 -4.76 -4.62
C VAL A 367 4.26 -3.82 -4.79
#